data_AF-A0A7Y1UQ55-F1
#
_entry.id   AF-A0A7Y1UQ55-F1
#
_cell.length_a   1.000
_cell.length_b   1.000
_cell.length_c   1.000
_cell.angle_alpha   90.00
_cell.angle_beta   90.00
_cell.angle_gamma   90.00
#
_symmetry.space_group_name_H-M   'P 1'
#
loop_
_entity.id
_entity.type
_entity.pdbx_description
1 polymer ?
#
loop_
_entity_poly.entity_id
_entity_poly.type
_entity_poly.pdbx_seq_one_letter_code
_entity_poly.pdbx_strand_id
1 'polypeptide(L)'
;MAIEYIGFPPGKHYLTLPARNRDVATGGLALYDATFLHQRFAMAVGRRLLRFGIEWPFRLRYQPPVPDWWDRWIEDVAEPAVGAVAATAFRLPGLPDYAPRITALLFDGNGQILAFAKHLVRDEPSDLSITAQELLTARPAGSFHIPALLAHGRFEDMAYQMHAPLPSGGHRQPEPEPTGIERVIDELQSRLAALPRAAGTPEHYVPVHRDFLAINLRRGADGHLWLIDWDNVGWGPPLTDELAFWMGGVARRFGRTGIRQAEHVLRLLRRRGSDGEIREAIEWRLRHQPREALSGEQRIRDGVWSLLK
;
A
#
# COMPACT_ATOMS: atom_id res chain seq x y z
N MET A 1 21.00 -8.01 24.67
CA MET A 1 21.95 -7.29 23.78
C MET A 1 21.13 -6.30 22.96
N ALA A 2 21.58 -5.05 22.82
CA ALA A 2 20.87 -4.09 21.97
C ALA A 2 20.88 -4.57 20.50
N ILE A 3 19.73 -4.53 19.83
CA ILE A 3 19.62 -4.88 18.41
C ILE A 3 20.31 -3.78 17.60
N GLU A 4 21.31 -4.14 16.81
CA GLU A 4 21.95 -3.22 15.85
C GLU A 4 21.07 -3.10 14.59
N TYR A 5 21.06 -1.93 13.95
CA TYR A 5 20.29 -1.67 12.74
C TYR A 5 21.15 -1.09 11.61
N ILE A 6 20.74 -1.38 10.38
CA ILE A 6 21.23 -0.78 9.13
C ILE A 6 20.09 -0.04 8.42
N GLY A 7 20.43 0.86 7.49
CA GLY A 7 19.49 1.72 6.81
C GLY A 7 19.50 1.53 5.30
N PHE A 8 18.31 1.55 4.69
CA PHE A 8 18.15 1.35 3.25
C PHE A 8 17.23 2.41 2.61
N PRO A 9 17.53 2.92 1.41
CA PRO A 9 18.76 2.70 0.65
C PRO A 9 19.92 3.53 1.25
N PRO A 10 21.18 3.24 0.88
CA PRO A 10 22.35 3.95 1.39
C PRO A 10 22.20 5.48 1.28
N GLY A 11 22.53 6.20 2.35
CA GLY A 11 22.49 7.66 2.43
C GLY A 11 21.10 8.28 2.57
N LYS A 12 20.02 7.55 2.28
CA LYS A 12 18.63 8.02 2.44
C LYS A 12 17.93 7.40 3.64
N HIS A 13 18.25 6.14 3.94
CA HIS A 13 17.81 5.42 5.13
C HIS A 13 16.29 5.47 5.38
N TYR A 14 15.49 5.30 4.32
CA TYR A 14 14.02 5.26 4.42
C TYR A 14 13.53 4.06 5.23
N LEU A 15 14.28 2.96 5.22
CA LEU A 15 14.06 1.79 6.03
C LEU A 15 15.15 1.66 7.09
N THR A 16 14.78 1.06 8.21
CA THR A 16 15.64 0.58 9.27
C THR A 16 15.48 -0.93 9.37
N LEU A 17 16.57 -1.68 9.19
CA LEU A 17 16.58 -3.14 9.09
C LEU A 17 17.50 -3.72 10.18
N PRO A 18 17.13 -4.81 10.87
CA PRO A 18 18.01 -5.48 11.83
C PRO A 18 19.33 -5.90 11.17
N ALA A 19 20.45 -5.50 11.77
CA ALA A 19 21.79 -5.89 11.33
C ALA A 19 22.08 -7.34 11.74
N ARG A 20 23.03 -7.99 11.04
CA ARG A 20 23.54 -9.34 11.33
C ARG A 20 22.51 -10.48 11.23
N ASN A 21 21.24 -10.19 10.92
CA ASN A 21 20.23 -11.17 10.58
C ASN A 21 19.85 -11.01 9.10
N ARG A 22 20.44 -11.84 8.23
CA ARG A 22 20.33 -11.71 6.78
C ARG A 22 18.91 -11.93 6.27
N ASP A 23 18.18 -12.86 6.88
CA ASP A 23 16.83 -13.22 6.47
C ASP A 23 15.86 -12.09 6.83
N VAL A 24 15.95 -11.58 8.06
CA VAL A 24 15.15 -10.44 8.51
C VAL A 24 15.49 -9.18 7.73
N ALA A 25 16.78 -8.88 7.52
CA ALA A 25 17.18 -7.71 6.73
C ALA A 25 16.69 -7.80 5.27
N THR A 26 16.78 -8.99 4.67
CA THR A 26 16.32 -9.23 3.29
C THR A 26 14.79 -9.16 3.19
N GLY A 27 14.07 -9.71 4.18
CA GLY A 27 12.61 -9.63 4.29
C GLY A 27 12.14 -8.20 4.52
N GLY A 28 12.83 -7.46 5.38
CA GLY A 28 12.53 -6.07 5.72
C GLY A 28 12.60 -5.10 4.53
N LEU A 29 13.38 -5.43 3.49
CA LEU A 29 13.35 -4.70 2.22
C LEU A 29 11.96 -4.65 1.57
N ALA A 30 11.04 -5.56 1.92
CA ALA A 30 9.66 -5.54 1.42
C ALA A 30 8.89 -4.27 1.83
N LEU A 31 9.34 -3.53 2.85
CA LEU A 31 8.80 -2.21 3.22
C LEU A 31 9.15 -1.09 2.23
N TYR A 32 10.09 -1.34 1.31
CA TYR A 32 10.54 -0.35 0.34
C TYR A 32 9.69 -0.41 -0.93
N ASP A 33 8.89 0.64 -1.15
CA ASP A 33 8.07 0.77 -2.36
C ASP A 33 8.92 1.15 -3.58
N ALA A 34 9.49 0.15 -4.24
CA ALA A 34 10.27 0.33 -5.46
C ALA A 34 9.38 0.52 -6.71
N THR A 35 8.78 1.70 -6.81
CA THR A 35 7.91 2.08 -7.93
C THR A 35 8.70 2.45 -9.18
N PHE A 36 9.81 3.19 -9.03
CA PHE A 36 10.66 3.65 -10.12
C PHE A 36 11.82 2.68 -10.44
N LEU A 37 12.36 2.73 -11.67
CA LEU A 37 13.45 1.82 -12.09
C LEU A 37 14.69 1.90 -11.20
N HIS A 38 15.15 3.10 -10.85
CA HIS A 38 16.30 3.27 -9.97
C HIS A 38 16.05 2.70 -8.57
N GLN A 39 14.81 2.77 -8.08
CA GLN A 39 14.41 2.15 -6.81
C GLN A 39 14.41 0.62 -6.92
N ARG A 40 13.93 0.06 -8.04
CA ARG A 40 13.96 -1.39 -8.32
C ARG A 40 15.39 -1.91 -8.43
N PHE A 41 16.27 -1.15 -9.09
CA PHE A 41 17.69 -1.46 -9.16
C PHE A 41 18.33 -1.44 -7.77
N ALA A 42 18.11 -0.38 -6.98
CA ALA A 42 18.59 -0.28 -5.61
C ALA A 42 18.10 -1.48 -4.76
N MET A 43 16.84 -1.88 -4.90
CA MET A 43 16.28 -3.07 -4.25
C MET A 43 16.96 -4.37 -4.67
N ALA A 44 17.17 -4.56 -5.98
CA ALA A 44 17.82 -5.77 -6.49
C ALA A 44 19.26 -5.88 -6.00
N VAL A 45 20.02 -4.78 -6.04
CA VAL A 45 21.40 -4.72 -5.52
C VAL A 45 21.40 -4.92 -4.01
N GLY A 46 20.55 -4.20 -3.27
CA GLY A 46 20.45 -4.29 -1.81
C GLY A 46 20.13 -5.71 -1.35
N ARG A 47 19.12 -6.33 -1.94
CA ARG A 47 18.77 -7.74 -1.66
C ARG A 47 19.94 -8.68 -1.89
N ARG A 48 20.72 -8.47 -2.96
CA ARG A 48 21.88 -9.32 -3.26
C ARG A 48 22.99 -9.13 -2.22
N LEU A 49 23.30 -7.88 -1.86
CA LEU A 49 24.31 -7.57 -0.84
C LEU A 49 23.94 -8.14 0.54
N LEU A 50 22.69 -7.95 1.00
CA LEU A 50 22.23 -8.46 2.29
C LEU A 50 22.23 -9.99 2.36
N ARG A 51 21.84 -10.68 1.28
CA ARG A 51 21.95 -12.15 1.19
C ARG A 51 23.37 -12.67 1.38
N PHE A 52 24.38 -11.91 0.93
CA PHE A 52 25.79 -12.23 1.14
C PHE A 52 26.36 -11.68 2.46
N GLY A 53 25.53 -11.06 3.32
CA GLY A 53 25.96 -10.47 4.59
C GLY A 53 26.79 -9.19 4.42
N ILE A 54 26.71 -8.52 3.28
CA ILE A 54 27.45 -7.29 2.99
C ILE A 54 26.64 -6.09 3.47
N GLU A 55 26.89 -5.66 4.71
CA GLU A 55 26.11 -4.62 5.38
C GLU A 55 26.78 -3.23 5.42
N TRP A 56 28.09 -3.16 5.16
CA TRP A 56 28.86 -1.92 5.27
C TRP A 56 28.31 -0.71 4.49
N PRO A 57 27.65 -0.85 3.31
CA PRO A 57 27.06 0.30 2.61
C PRO A 57 25.81 0.86 3.29
N PHE A 58 25.20 0.09 4.18
CA PHE A 58 23.92 0.39 4.83
C PHE A 58 24.10 0.86 6.28
N ARG A 59 25.33 0.99 6.78
CA ARG A 59 25.57 1.36 8.19
C ARG A 59 24.84 2.66 8.54
N LEU A 60 23.99 2.59 9.56
CA LEU A 60 23.40 3.77 10.19
C LEU A 60 24.44 4.43 11.08
N ARG A 61 24.38 5.75 11.16
CA ARG A 61 25.20 6.55 12.09
C ARG A 61 24.42 6.98 13.33
N TYR A 62 23.17 6.53 13.46
CA TYR A 62 22.26 6.85 14.54
C TYR A 62 21.46 5.61 14.91
N GLN A 63 20.98 5.54 16.15
CA GLN A 63 19.99 4.54 16.54
C GLN A 63 18.64 4.94 15.95
N PRO A 64 17.92 4.02 15.31
CA PRO A 64 16.60 4.34 14.79
C PRO A 64 15.71 4.83 15.95
N PRO A 65 14.98 5.93 15.76
CA PRO A 65 14.07 6.48 16.77
C PRO A 65 12.80 5.62 16.80
N VAL A 66 12.95 4.41 17.33
CA VAL A 66 11.83 3.57 17.71
C VAL A 66 11.18 4.21 18.94
N PRO A 67 9.85 4.38 18.99
CA PRO A 67 9.20 4.97 20.16
C PRO A 67 9.47 4.17 21.43
N ASP A 68 9.61 4.84 22.57
CA ASP A 68 9.89 4.20 23.87
C ASP A 68 8.79 3.21 24.32
N TRP A 69 7.59 3.33 23.73
CA TRP A 69 6.47 2.41 23.98
C TRP A 69 6.51 1.14 23.12
N TRP A 70 7.41 1.02 22.14
CA TRP A 70 7.40 -0.04 21.14
C TRP A 70 7.47 -1.44 21.75
N ASP A 71 8.36 -1.65 22.71
CA ASP A 71 8.52 -2.97 23.36
C ASP A 71 7.24 -3.37 24.10
N ARG A 72 6.58 -2.42 24.79
CA ARG A 72 5.27 -2.65 25.41
C ARG A 72 4.18 -2.97 24.38
N TRP A 73 4.17 -2.29 23.23
CA TRP A 73 3.22 -2.63 22.16
C TRP A 73 3.44 -4.05 21.62
N ILE A 74 4.69 -4.48 21.51
CA ILE A 74 5.01 -5.87 21.12
C ILE A 74 4.42 -6.84 22.15
N GLU A 75 4.70 -6.65 23.43
CA GLU A 75 4.25 -7.52 24.52
C GLU A 75 2.72 -7.52 24.69
N ASP A 76 2.09 -6.35 24.68
CA ASP A 76 0.66 -6.20 25.01
C ASP A 76 -0.27 -6.45 23.82
N VAL A 77 0.21 -6.25 22.58
CA VAL A 77 -0.63 -6.28 21.38
C VAL A 77 -0.15 -7.30 20.36
N ALA A 78 1.13 -7.25 19.96
CA ALA A 78 1.60 -8.05 18.84
C ALA A 78 1.73 -9.54 19.20
N GLU A 79 2.45 -9.87 20.27
CA GLU A 79 2.71 -11.26 20.65
C GLU A 79 1.45 -12.06 20.98
N PRO A 80 0.42 -11.50 21.66
CA PRO A 80 -0.85 -12.18 21.83
C PRO A 80 -1.54 -12.56 20.52
N ALA A 81 -1.33 -11.79 19.45
CA ALA A 81 -1.97 -12.00 18.16
C ALA A 81 -1.16 -12.91 17.21
N VAL A 82 0.18 -12.84 17.24
CA VAL A 82 1.04 -13.53 16.25
C VAL A 82 2.12 -14.44 16.84
N GLY A 83 2.20 -14.54 18.17
CA GLY A 83 3.28 -15.26 18.86
C GLY A 83 4.55 -14.43 18.99
N ALA A 84 5.60 -15.08 19.53
CA ALA A 84 6.84 -14.41 19.93
C ALA A 84 7.52 -13.65 18.78
N VAL A 85 7.81 -12.36 18.99
CA VAL A 85 8.46 -11.49 18.01
C VAL A 85 9.95 -11.37 18.36
N ALA A 86 10.83 -11.87 17.49
CA ALA A 86 12.27 -11.85 17.71
C ALA A 86 12.97 -10.64 17.08
N ALA A 87 12.39 -10.04 16.03
CA ALA A 87 12.97 -8.91 15.33
C ALA A 87 11.92 -8.07 14.59
N THR A 88 12.25 -6.80 14.35
CA THR A 88 11.40 -5.87 13.63
C THR A 88 12.18 -5.08 12.58
N ALA A 89 11.64 -4.95 11.37
CA ALA A 89 12.10 -3.97 10.38
C ALA A 89 11.12 -2.81 10.32
N PHE A 90 11.63 -1.57 10.16
CA PHE A 90 10.82 -0.36 10.17
C PHE A 90 10.97 0.46 8.89
N ARG A 91 9.93 1.20 8.57
CA ARG A 91 9.95 2.38 7.70
C ARG A 91 9.54 3.58 8.55
N LEU A 92 10.49 4.50 8.73
CA LEU A 92 10.35 5.71 9.54
C LEU A 92 10.59 6.93 8.64
N PRO A 93 9.55 7.62 8.16
CA PRO A 93 9.76 8.78 7.30
C PRO A 93 10.40 9.98 8.05
N GLY A 94 11.69 10.22 7.79
CA GLY A 94 12.37 11.55 7.79
C GLY A 94 12.21 12.48 9.00
N LEU A 95 12.72 12.09 10.16
CA LEU A 95 12.52 12.80 11.45
C LEU A 95 13.35 14.07 11.64
N PRO A 96 12.83 15.04 12.43
CA PRO A 96 13.21 15.08 13.85
C PRO A 96 12.14 14.74 14.92
N ASP A 97 10.90 15.24 14.90
CA ASP A 97 10.00 15.16 16.11
C ASP A 97 8.72 14.32 15.93
N TYR A 98 8.91 13.08 15.49
CA TYR A 98 7.92 12.01 15.18
C TYR A 98 7.26 12.05 13.80
N ALA A 99 7.42 10.93 13.09
CA ALA A 99 6.89 10.71 11.76
C ALA A 99 5.38 10.42 11.90
N PRO A 100 4.51 10.96 11.04
CA PRO A 100 3.07 10.76 11.16
C PRO A 100 2.64 9.29 10.94
N ARG A 101 3.57 8.42 10.55
CA ARG A 101 3.32 7.01 10.27
C ARG A 101 4.55 6.18 10.59
N ILE A 102 4.35 5.11 11.36
CA ILE A 102 5.32 4.02 11.51
C ILE A 102 4.79 2.84 10.71
N THR A 103 5.66 2.17 9.98
CA THR A 103 5.29 0.90 9.34
C THR A 103 6.36 -0.13 9.67
N ALA A 104 5.93 -1.30 10.13
CA ALA A 104 6.79 -2.34 10.65
C ALA A 104 6.47 -3.70 10.04
N LEU A 105 7.50 -4.52 9.86
CA LEU A 105 7.38 -5.96 9.65
C LEU A 105 7.90 -6.66 10.90
N LEU A 106 7.08 -7.57 11.44
CA LEU A 106 7.41 -8.37 12.62
C LEU A 106 7.93 -9.72 12.17
N PHE A 107 8.96 -10.24 12.83
CA PHE A 107 9.60 -11.50 12.48
C PHE A 107 9.73 -12.43 13.69
N ASP A 108 9.61 -13.74 13.43
CA ASP A 108 9.91 -14.77 14.42
C ASP A 108 11.42 -15.02 14.55
N GLY A 109 11.81 -15.92 15.45
CA GLY A 109 13.21 -16.32 15.66
C GLY A 109 13.88 -16.98 14.45
N ASN A 110 13.09 -17.44 13.48
CA ASN A 110 13.56 -18.07 12.24
C ASN A 110 13.60 -17.09 11.05
N GLY A 111 13.27 -15.81 11.27
CA GLY A 111 13.19 -14.79 10.23
C GLY A 111 11.97 -14.91 9.31
N GLN A 112 10.93 -15.66 9.69
CA GLN A 112 9.64 -15.64 9.02
C GLN A 112 8.88 -14.37 9.39
N ILE A 113 8.17 -13.79 8.42
CA ILE A 113 7.32 -12.61 8.66
C ILE A 113 6.06 -13.08 9.39
N LEU A 114 5.82 -12.51 10.57
CA LEU A 114 4.63 -12.77 11.38
C LEU A 114 3.50 -11.81 11.08
N ALA A 115 3.81 -10.53 10.84
CA ALA A 115 2.82 -9.50 10.61
C ALA A 115 3.39 -8.29 9.87
N PHE A 116 2.49 -7.51 9.28
CA PHE A 116 2.72 -6.13 8.86
C PHE A 116 1.90 -5.19 9.73
N ALA A 117 2.55 -4.26 10.42
CA ALA A 117 1.90 -3.29 11.29
C ALA A 117 2.06 -1.87 10.75
N LYS A 118 1.01 -1.08 10.86
CA LYS A 118 0.98 0.33 10.49
C LYS A 118 0.43 1.11 11.66
N HIS A 119 1.20 2.10 12.13
CA HIS A 119 0.76 3.03 13.14
C HIS A 119 0.65 4.42 12.52
N LEU A 120 -0.43 5.12 12.85
CA LEU A 120 -0.75 6.45 12.34
C LEU A 120 -0.82 7.42 13.52
N VAL A 121 -0.11 8.54 13.42
CA VAL A 121 -0.21 9.64 14.38
C VAL A 121 -1.50 10.40 14.06
N ARG A 122 -2.37 10.53 15.08
CA ARG A 122 -3.58 11.38 15.11
C ARG A 122 -4.74 11.02 14.19
N ASP A 123 -4.53 10.31 13.08
CA ASP A 123 -5.63 9.84 12.24
C ASP A 123 -5.99 8.40 12.61
N GLU A 124 -7.18 8.20 13.18
CA GLU A 124 -7.75 6.87 13.31
C GLU A 124 -8.00 6.30 11.92
N PRO A 125 -7.71 5.00 11.68
CA PRO A 125 -8.23 4.32 10.52
C PRO A 125 -9.73 4.59 10.43
N SER A 126 -10.21 4.94 9.24
CA SER A 126 -11.65 5.12 9.06
C SER A 126 -12.38 3.84 9.49
N ASP A 127 -13.50 3.97 10.21
CA ASP A 127 -14.39 2.84 10.52
C ASP A 127 -14.77 2.05 9.26
N LEU A 128 -14.85 2.75 8.11
CA LEU A 128 -15.08 2.13 6.80
C LEU A 128 -13.92 1.21 6.38
N SER A 129 -12.67 1.55 6.70
CA SER A 129 -11.48 0.74 6.45
C SER A 129 -11.52 -0.58 7.21
N ILE A 130 -11.90 -0.53 8.48
CA ILE A 130 -12.06 -1.71 9.33
C ILE A 130 -13.22 -2.56 8.81
N THR A 131 -14.40 -1.95 8.65
CA THR A 131 -15.61 -2.63 8.18
C THR A 131 -15.41 -3.29 6.81
N ALA A 132 -14.72 -2.64 5.88
CA ALA A 132 -14.43 -3.21 4.56
C ALA A 132 -13.56 -4.47 4.66
N GLN A 133 -12.54 -4.46 5.51
CA GLN A 133 -11.67 -5.61 5.72
C GLN A 133 -12.40 -6.76 6.42
N GLU A 134 -13.27 -6.47 7.39
CA GLU A 134 -14.12 -7.47 8.03
C GLU A 134 -15.08 -8.11 7.03
N LEU A 135 -15.75 -7.32 6.19
CA LEU A 135 -16.63 -7.82 5.12
C LEU A 135 -15.89 -8.73 4.14
N LEU A 136 -14.69 -8.32 3.71
CA LEU A 136 -13.87 -9.09 2.78
C LEU A 136 -13.25 -10.35 3.42
N THR A 137 -13.02 -10.33 4.73
CA THR A 137 -12.58 -11.52 5.48
C THR A 137 -13.73 -12.52 5.64
N ALA A 138 -14.93 -12.04 6.01
CA ALA A 138 -16.11 -12.88 6.16
C ALA A 138 -16.61 -13.44 4.82
N ARG A 139 -16.40 -12.70 3.73
CA ARG A 139 -16.80 -13.09 2.37
C ARG A 139 -15.65 -12.88 1.38
N PRO A 140 -14.65 -13.77 1.36
CA PRO A 140 -13.49 -13.64 0.48
C PRO A 140 -13.87 -13.48 -0.99
N ALA A 141 -13.09 -12.66 -1.70
CA ALA A 141 -13.18 -12.54 -3.14
C ALA A 141 -12.50 -13.72 -3.85
N GLY A 142 -12.95 -14.07 -5.06
CA GLY A 142 -12.33 -15.09 -5.90
C GLY A 142 -11.27 -14.56 -6.86
N SER A 143 -11.32 -13.28 -7.22
CA SER A 143 -10.38 -12.63 -8.15
C SER A 143 -9.16 -11.97 -7.49
N PHE A 144 -9.19 -11.76 -6.18
CA PHE A 144 -8.09 -11.21 -5.38
C PHE A 144 -8.18 -11.66 -3.92
N HIS A 145 -7.06 -11.54 -3.21
CA HIS A 145 -6.93 -11.75 -1.77
C HIS A 145 -6.65 -10.42 -1.08
N ILE A 146 -6.90 -10.38 0.23
CA ILE A 146 -6.50 -9.30 1.11
C ILE A 146 -5.73 -9.89 2.30
N PRO A 147 -4.75 -9.18 2.87
CA PRO A 147 -4.16 -9.63 4.12
C PRO A 147 -5.20 -9.52 5.23
N ALA A 148 -5.40 -10.60 5.99
CA ALA A 148 -6.36 -10.61 7.09
C ALA A 148 -5.98 -9.54 8.13
N LEU A 149 -6.97 -8.81 8.64
CA LEU A 149 -6.77 -7.88 9.75
C LEU A 149 -6.64 -8.70 11.04
N LEU A 150 -5.47 -8.67 11.66
CA LEU A 150 -5.16 -9.44 12.87
C LEU A 150 -5.53 -8.68 14.14
N ALA A 151 -5.22 -7.39 14.17
CA ALA A 151 -5.55 -6.50 15.28
C ALA A 151 -5.63 -5.06 14.77
N HIS A 152 -6.44 -4.25 15.43
CA HIS A 152 -6.47 -2.81 15.25
C HIS A 152 -6.91 -2.15 16.55
N GLY A 153 -6.60 -0.87 16.70
CA GLY A 153 -7.01 -0.12 17.87
C GLY A 153 -6.14 1.10 18.10
N ARG A 154 -6.02 1.48 19.36
CA ARG A 154 -5.12 2.54 19.80
C ARG A 154 -4.13 1.98 20.80
N PHE A 155 -2.89 2.45 20.73
CA PHE A 155 -1.89 2.22 21.75
C PHE A 155 -1.17 3.54 21.96
N GLU A 156 -1.17 4.02 23.20
CA GLU A 156 -0.81 5.41 23.52
C GLU A 156 -1.64 6.41 22.67
N ASP A 157 -0.97 7.34 21.98
CA ASP A 157 -1.58 8.36 21.13
C ASP A 157 -1.70 7.95 19.66
N MET A 158 -1.30 6.73 19.30
CA MET A 158 -1.28 6.23 17.93
C MET A 158 -2.37 5.20 17.68
N ALA A 159 -3.06 5.33 16.55
CA ALA A 159 -3.90 4.27 16.05
C ALA A 159 -3.05 3.24 15.29
N TYR A 160 -3.42 1.97 15.34
CA TYR A 160 -2.70 0.90 14.65
C TYR A 160 -3.64 -0.03 13.88
N GLN A 161 -3.09 -0.60 12.81
CA GLN A 161 -3.64 -1.77 12.10
C GLN A 161 -2.50 -2.77 11.91
N MET A 162 -2.78 -4.03 12.21
CA MET A 162 -1.86 -5.13 12.04
C MET A 162 -2.49 -6.18 11.15
N HIS A 163 -1.77 -6.61 10.12
CA HIS A 163 -2.27 -7.50 9.10
C HIS A 163 -1.40 -8.74 8.98
N ALA A 164 -2.02 -9.83 8.54
CA ALA A 164 -1.34 -11.06 8.19
C ALA A 164 -0.29 -10.80 7.09
N PRO A 165 0.82 -11.55 7.12
CA PRO A 165 1.87 -11.37 6.14
C PRO A 165 1.36 -11.78 4.75
N LEU A 166 1.81 -11.05 3.74
CA LEU A 166 1.67 -11.48 2.36
C LEU A 166 2.59 -12.69 2.10
N PRO A 167 2.31 -13.51 1.06
CA PRO A 167 3.16 -14.62 0.69
C PRO A 167 4.63 -14.22 0.54
N SER A 168 5.52 -14.97 1.18
CA SER A 168 6.96 -14.77 1.14
C SER A 168 7.49 -14.76 -0.29
N GLY A 169 8.24 -13.73 -0.65
CA GLY A 169 8.87 -13.61 -1.97
C GLY A 169 8.79 -12.23 -2.58
N GLY A 170 9.17 -12.12 -3.85
CA GLY A 170 9.05 -10.88 -4.59
C GLY A 170 7.62 -10.68 -5.10
N HIS A 171 7.01 -9.54 -4.82
CA HIS A 171 5.75 -9.15 -5.44
C HIS A 171 6.02 -8.28 -6.65
N ARG A 172 5.11 -8.33 -7.62
CA ARG A 172 5.18 -7.52 -8.84
C ARG A 172 3.86 -6.83 -9.10
N GLN A 173 3.89 -5.77 -9.90
CA GLN A 173 2.66 -5.17 -10.41
C GLN A 173 1.89 -6.20 -11.25
N PRO A 174 0.56 -6.21 -11.20
CA PRO A 174 -0.24 -7.04 -12.08
C PRO A 174 -0.04 -6.63 -13.53
N GLU A 175 -0.25 -7.58 -14.43
CA GLU A 175 -0.38 -7.27 -15.85
C GLU A 175 -1.62 -6.36 -16.04
N PRO A 176 -1.53 -5.34 -16.91
CA PRO A 176 -2.59 -4.36 -17.12
C PRO A 176 -3.71 -4.92 -18.03
N GLU A 177 -4.12 -6.15 -17.80
CA GLU A 177 -5.12 -6.83 -18.63
C GLU A 177 -6.51 -6.29 -18.25
N PRO A 178 -7.20 -5.55 -19.14
CA PRO A 178 -8.40 -4.82 -18.76
C PRO A 178 -9.46 -5.71 -18.12
N THR A 179 -9.80 -6.83 -18.74
CA THR A 179 -10.89 -7.71 -18.29
C THR A 179 -10.64 -8.26 -16.88
N GLY A 180 -9.39 -8.59 -16.55
CA GLY A 180 -8.98 -9.04 -15.23
C GLY A 180 -9.08 -7.97 -14.17
N ILE A 181 -8.70 -6.72 -14.48
CA ILE A 181 -8.81 -5.58 -13.55
C ILE A 181 -10.27 -5.19 -13.33
N GLU A 182 -11.05 -5.15 -14.41
CA GLU A 182 -12.49 -4.89 -14.39
C GLU A 182 -13.20 -5.89 -13.47
N ARG A 183 -12.89 -7.18 -13.59
CA ARG A 183 -13.41 -8.24 -12.70
C ARG A 183 -13.04 -8.04 -11.23
N VAL A 184 -11.82 -7.61 -10.92
CA VAL A 184 -11.40 -7.34 -9.53
C VAL A 184 -12.22 -6.19 -8.94
N ILE A 185 -12.44 -5.12 -9.70
CA ILE A 185 -13.20 -3.95 -9.26
C ILE A 185 -14.69 -4.29 -9.09
N ASP A 186 -15.28 -5.02 -10.04
CA ASP A 186 -16.66 -5.51 -9.94
C ASP A 186 -16.87 -6.36 -8.69
N GLU A 187 -15.95 -7.30 -8.45
CA GLU A 187 -16.04 -8.14 -7.28
C GLU A 187 -15.85 -7.32 -6.00
N LEU A 188 -14.89 -6.40 -5.96
CA LEU A 188 -14.68 -5.50 -4.83
C LEU A 188 -15.96 -4.72 -4.48
N GLN A 189 -16.57 -4.06 -5.47
CA GLN A 189 -17.80 -3.30 -5.31
C GLN A 189 -18.94 -4.18 -4.80
N SER A 190 -19.08 -5.39 -5.33
CA SER A 190 -20.10 -6.36 -4.89
C SER A 190 -19.87 -6.82 -3.45
N ARG A 191 -18.63 -7.11 -3.05
CA ARG A 191 -18.30 -7.53 -1.68
C ARG A 191 -18.51 -6.42 -0.66
N LEU A 192 -18.31 -5.17 -1.07
CA LEU A 192 -18.46 -3.99 -0.22
C LEU A 192 -19.84 -3.31 -0.35
N ALA A 193 -20.80 -3.93 -1.03
CA ALA A 193 -22.14 -3.34 -1.21
C ALA A 193 -22.86 -3.07 0.13
N ALA A 194 -22.51 -3.81 1.18
CA ALA A 194 -23.04 -3.65 2.54
C ALA A 194 -22.26 -2.64 3.42
N LEU A 195 -21.26 -1.93 2.84
CA LEU A 195 -20.50 -0.93 3.57
C LEU A 195 -21.44 0.18 4.09
N PRO A 196 -21.28 0.69 5.31
CA PRO A 196 -22.10 1.79 5.80
C PRO A 196 -22.04 2.99 4.85
N ARG A 197 -23.21 3.51 4.46
CA ARG A 197 -23.34 4.67 3.58
C ARG A 197 -23.73 5.89 4.41
N ALA A 198 -22.88 6.91 4.41
CA ALA A 198 -23.16 8.16 5.12
C ALA A 198 -24.38 8.88 4.52
N ALA A 199 -25.16 9.56 5.36
CA ALA A 199 -26.29 10.36 4.92
C ALA A 199 -25.84 11.42 3.89
N GLY A 200 -26.62 11.60 2.81
CA GLY A 200 -26.28 12.52 1.73
C GLY A 200 -25.30 11.99 0.69
N THR A 201 -24.77 10.76 0.86
CA THR A 201 -24.03 10.08 -0.23
C THR A 201 -24.98 9.84 -1.41
N PRO A 202 -24.67 10.31 -2.64
CA PRO A 202 -25.53 10.12 -3.80
C PRO A 202 -25.87 8.65 -4.05
N GLU A 203 -27.09 8.38 -4.51
CA GLU A 203 -27.61 7.01 -4.67
C GLU A 203 -26.75 6.19 -5.64
N HIS A 204 -26.32 6.79 -6.75
CA HIS A 204 -25.52 6.15 -7.79
C HIS A 204 -24.05 5.91 -7.40
N TYR A 205 -23.60 6.40 -6.25
CA TYR A 205 -22.24 6.11 -5.79
C TYR A 205 -22.10 4.63 -5.43
N VAL A 206 -20.91 4.10 -5.70
CA VAL A 206 -20.52 2.71 -5.44
C VAL A 206 -19.42 2.66 -4.38
N PRO A 207 -19.22 1.52 -3.70
CA PRO A 207 -18.05 1.34 -2.83
C PRO A 207 -16.77 1.41 -3.67
N VAL A 208 -15.76 2.11 -3.17
CA VAL A 208 -14.48 2.34 -3.88
C VAL A 208 -13.32 2.23 -2.91
N HIS A 209 -12.20 1.69 -3.36
CA HIS A 209 -10.94 1.69 -2.60
C HIS A 209 -10.31 3.09 -2.54
N ARG A 210 -10.61 3.95 -3.52
CA ARG A 210 -10.12 5.34 -3.74
C ARG A 210 -8.62 5.47 -4.05
N ASP A 211 -7.81 4.56 -3.52
CA ASP A 211 -6.40 4.41 -3.84
C ASP A 211 -6.08 3.11 -4.59
N PHE A 212 -6.96 2.71 -5.52
CA PHE A 212 -6.78 1.51 -6.34
C PHE A 212 -5.67 1.71 -7.39
N LEU A 213 -4.43 1.79 -6.93
CA LEU A 213 -3.24 1.94 -7.76
C LEU A 213 -2.58 0.58 -8.00
N ALA A 214 -1.81 0.46 -9.07
CA ALA A 214 -1.01 -0.74 -9.34
C ALA A 214 0.08 -1.03 -8.28
N ILE A 215 0.27 -0.14 -7.30
CA ILE A 215 1.13 -0.38 -6.14
C ILE A 215 0.39 -1.06 -4.97
N ASN A 216 -0.94 -0.91 -4.93
CA ASN A 216 -1.83 -1.47 -3.91
C ASN A 216 -2.49 -2.76 -4.38
N LEU A 217 -2.62 -2.97 -5.70
CA LEU A 217 -2.89 -4.29 -6.27
C LEU A 217 -1.56 -4.93 -6.70
N ARG A 218 -1.18 -6.06 -6.10
CA ARG A 218 0.09 -6.76 -6.32
C ARG A 218 -0.16 -8.19 -6.75
N ARG A 219 0.71 -8.75 -7.59
CA ARG A 219 0.79 -10.20 -7.78
C ARG A 219 1.79 -10.78 -6.79
N GLY A 220 1.30 -11.64 -5.90
CA GLY A 220 2.09 -12.35 -4.90
C GLY A 220 3.00 -13.40 -5.54
N ALA A 221 3.92 -13.94 -4.74
CA ALA A 221 4.80 -15.03 -5.15
C ALA A 221 4.05 -16.36 -5.37
N ASP A 222 2.88 -16.48 -4.75
CA ASP A 222 1.88 -17.54 -4.95
C ASP A 222 1.13 -17.43 -6.29
N GLY A 223 1.37 -16.35 -7.06
CA GLY A 223 0.70 -16.10 -8.33
C GLY A 223 -0.65 -15.41 -8.21
N HIS A 224 -1.19 -15.23 -7.01
CA HIS A 224 -2.48 -14.59 -6.78
C HIS A 224 -2.40 -13.06 -6.76
N LEU A 225 -3.52 -12.38 -6.97
CA LEU A 225 -3.62 -10.94 -6.78
C LEU A 225 -3.92 -10.62 -5.31
N TRP A 226 -3.23 -9.64 -4.76
CA TRP A 226 -3.35 -9.17 -3.39
C TRP A 226 -3.64 -7.67 -3.41
N LEU A 227 -4.77 -7.25 -2.82
CA LEU A 227 -5.15 -5.85 -2.67
C LEU A 227 -4.85 -5.40 -1.23
N ILE A 228 -4.09 -4.31 -1.10
CA ILE A 228 -3.57 -3.79 0.17
C ILE A 228 -3.84 -2.29 0.33
N ASP A 229 -3.61 -1.78 1.54
CA ASP A 229 -3.76 -0.38 1.94
C ASP A 229 -5.20 0.16 1.86
N TRP A 230 -5.99 -0.16 2.87
CA TRP A 230 -7.43 0.10 2.93
C TRP A 230 -7.82 1.46 3.54
N ASP A 231 -6.86 2.35 3.78
CA ASP A 231 -7.09 3.62 4.50
C ASP A 231 -8.18 4.49 3.89
N ASN A 232 -8.27 4.45 2.56
CA ASN A 232 -9.09 5.37 1.79
C ASN A 232 -10.39 4.73 1.31
N VAL A 233 -10.79 3.55 1.77
CA VAL A 233 -12.04 2.95 1.30
C VAL A 233 -13.26 3.84 1.64
N GLY A 234 -14.25 3.86 0.75
CA GLY A 234 -15.50 4.57 1.01
C GLY A 234 -16.44 4.54 -0.18
N TRP A 235 -17.21 5.60 -0.38
CA TRP A 235 -18.16 5.75 -1.48
C TRP A 235 -17.71 6.80 -2.48
N GLY A 236 -17.89 6.55 -3.77
CA GLY A 236 -17.52 7.48 -4.85
C GLY A 236 -18.29 7.20 -6.13
N PRO A 237 -18.19 8.09 -7.13
CA PRO A 237 -18.78 7.85 -8.44
C PRO A 237 -18.25 6.55 -9.07
N PRO A 238 -19.04 5.91 -9.95
CA PRO A 238 -18.52 4.84 -10.81
C PRO A 238 -17.21 5.23 -11.51
N LEU A 239 -16.38 4.24 -11.86
CA LEU A 239 -15.08 4.42 -12.52
C LEU A 239 -13.96 5.05 -11.67
N THR A 240 -14.19 5.38 -10.39
CA THR A 240 -13.17 5.99 -9.52
C THR A 240 -11.91 5.14 -9.39
N ASP A 241 -12.06 3.82 -9.19
CA ASP A 241 -10.93 2.90 -9.00
C ASP A 241 -10.27 2.55 -10.33
N GLU A 242 -11.03 2.40 -11.42
CA GLU A 242 -10.50 2.24 -12.77
C GLU A 242 -9.64 3.45 -13.17
N LEU A 243 -10.14 4.66 -12.93
CA LEU A 243 -9.44 5.90 -13.18
C LEU A 243 -8.11 5.93 -12.42
N ALA A 244 -8.13 5.59 -11.13
CA ALA A 244 -6.91 5.50 -10.30
C ALA A 244 -5.92 4.49 -10.90
N PHE A 245 -6.38 3.29 -11.23
CA PHE A 245 -5.55 2.20 -11.72
C PHE A 245 -4.84 2.56 -13.01
N TRP A 246 -5.60 3.03 -14.00
CA TRP A 246 -5.08 3.29 -15.34
C TRP A 246 -4.17 4.51 -15.37
N MET A 247 -4.54 5.61 -14.70
CA MET A 247 -3.66 6.77 -14.61
C MET A 247 -2.36 6.43 -13.87
N GLY A 248 -2.48 5.77 -12.72
CA GLY A 248 -1.33 5.43 -11.89
C GLY A 248 -0.41 4.38 -12.51
N GLY A 249 -0.97 3.39 -13.20
CA GLY A 249 -0.23 2.36 -13.91
C GLY A 249 0.50 2.92 -15.13
N VAL A 250 -0.14 3.81 -15.89
CA VAL A 250 0.46 4.45 -17.07
C VAL A 250 1.53 5.46 -16.66
N ALA A 251 1.30 6.26 -15.62
CA ALA A 251 2.27 7.26 -15.14
C ALA A 251 3.58 6.64 -14.62
N ARG A 252 3.52 5.43 -14.05
CA ARG A 252 4.66 4.72 -13.45
C ARG A 252 5.42 3.83 -14.44
N ARG A 253 4.93 3.67 -15.68
CA ARG A 253 5.60 2.89 -16.74
C ARG A 253 6.39 3.80 -17.67
N PHE A 254 7.54 3.32 -18.13
CA PHE A 254 8.27 3.95 -19.23
C PHE A 254 7.46 3.81 -20.51
N GLY A 255 7.29 4.89 -21.27
CA GLY A 255 6.55 4.85 -22.52
C GLY A 255 6.11 6.22 -23.05
N ARG A 256 5.22 6.17 -24.04
CA ARG A 256 4.61 7.33 -24.73
C ARG A 256 4.25 8.41 -23.71
N THR A 257 4.65 9.66 -23.94
CA THR A 257 4.30 10.79 -23.09
C THR A 257 3.12 11.57 -23.68
N GLY A 258 2.42 12.33 -22.84
CA GLY A 258 1.42 13.31 -23.28
C GLY A 258 0.09 12.71 -23.72
N ILE A 259 -0.55 13.34 -24.72
CA ILE A 259 -1.96 13.09 -25.10
C ILE A 259 -2.29 11.62 -25.43
N ARG A 260 -1.33 10.86 -25.98
CA ARG A 260 -1.51 9.43 -26.30
C ARG A 260 -1.78 8.56 -25.06
N GLN A 261 -1.25 8.95 -23.89
CA GLN A 261 -1.55 8.27 -22.63
C GLN A 261 -2.98 8.57 -22.19
N ALA A 262 -3.40 9.83 -22.31
CA ALA A 262 -4.76 10.25 -22.01
C ALA A 262 -5.79 9.57 -22.92
N GLU A 263 -5.55 9.52 -24.24
CA GLU A 263 -6.41 8.79 -25.19
C GLU A 263 -6.49 7.30 -24.86
N HIS A 264 -5.38 6.69 -24.45
CA HIS A 264 -5.36 5.28 -24.06
C HIS A 264 -6.19 5.04 -22.80
N VAL A 265 -6.00 5.86 -21.76
CA VAL A 265 -6.76 5.78 -20.51
C VAL A 265 -8.25 6.05 -20.75
N LEU A 266 -8.58 7.08 -21.52
CA LEU A 266 -9.96 7.40 -21.89
C LEU A 266 -10.63 6.24 -22.63
N ARG A 267 -9.93 5.58 -23.55
CA ARG A 267 -10.44 4.39 -24.25
C ARG A 267 -10.71 3.23 -23.29
N LEU A 268 -9.85 3.03 -22.28
CA LEU A 268 -10.05 1.99 -21.27
C LEU A 268 -11.27 2.30 -20.40
N LEU A 269 -11.43 3.55 -19.96
CA LEU A 269 -12.58 3.98 -19.16
C LEU A 269 -13.90 3.87 -19.94
N ARG A 270 -13.90 4.26 -21.23
CA ARG A 270 -15.07 4.15 -22.12
C ARG A 270 -15.55 2.72 -22.38
N ARG A 271 -14.79 1.68 -22.00
CA ARG A 271 -15.27 0.29 -22.02
C ARG A 271 -16.39 0.05 -21.00
N ARG A 272 -16.43 0.85 -19.92
CA ARG A 272 -17.29 0.60 -18.75
C ARG A 272 -18.18 1.77 -18.34
N GLY A 273 -17.98 2.96 -18.89
CA GLY A 273 -18.92 4.04 -18.66
C GLY A 273 -18.84 5.15 -19.69
N SER A 274 -19.77 6.08 -19.54
CA SER A 274 -19.97 7.24 -20.38
C SER A 274 -18.97 8.35 -20.07
N ASP A 275 -18.84 9.30 -21.01
CA ASP A 275 -18.05 10.51 -20.79
C ASP A 275 -18.56 11.33 -19.59
N GLY A 276 -19.85 11.26 -19.26
CA GLY A 276 -20.43 11.88 -18.06
C GLY A 276 -19.89 11.30 -16.76
N GLU A 277 -19.92 9.97 -16.63
CA GLU A 277 -19.40 9.26 -15.45
C GLU A 277 -17.89 9.47 -15.30
N ILE A 278 -17.15 9.48 -16.41
CA ILE A 278 -15.71 9.74 -16.39
C ILE A 278 -15.42 11.17 -15.90
N ARG A 279 -16.17 12.18 -16.37
CA ARG A 279 -16.03 13.56 -15.88
C ARG A 279 -16.33 13.64 -14.39
N GLU A 280 -17.42 13.04 -13.93
CA GLU A 280 -17.81 13.03 -12.52
C GLU A 280 -16.72 12.39 -11.64
N ALA A 281 -16.17 11.23 -12.05
CA ALA A 281 -15.07 10.58 -11.34
C ALA A 281 -13.82 11.46 -11.24
N ILE A 282 -13.47 12.19 -12.31
CA ILE A 282 -12.35 13.14 -12.32
C ILE A 282 -12.61 14.31 -11.37
N GLU A 283 -13.78 14.95 -11.45
CA GLU A 283 -14.18 16.07 -10.59
C GLU A 283 -14.22 15.67 -9.12
N TRP A 284 -14.76 14.49 -8.85
CA TRP A 284 -14.81 13.94 -7.51
C TRP A 284 -13.39 13.69 -6.98
N ARG A 285 -12.52 13.05 -7.77
CA ARG A 285 -11.12 12.80 -7.37
C ARG A 285 -10.34 14.10 -7.13
N LEU A 286 -10.59 15.15 -7.92
CA LEU A 286 -9.99 16.47 -7.73
C LEU A 286 -10.38 17.11 -6.39
N ARG A 287 -11.62 16.90 -5.93
CA ARG A 287 -12.10 17.39 -4.62
C ARG A 287 -11.59 16.56 -3.45
N HIS A 288 -11.33 15.27 -3.66
CA HIS A 288 -11.07 14.32 -2.58
C HIS A 288 -9.62 13.81 -2.51
N GLN A 289 -8.73 14.16 -3.46
CA GLN A 289 -7.30 13.86 -3.36
C GLN A 289 -6.56 15.01 -2.66
N PRO A 290 -6.06 14.81 -1.44
CA PRO A 290 -5.15 15.73 -0.81
C PRO A 290 -3.73 15.41 -1.29
N ARG A 291 -3.25 16.15 -2.29
CA ARG A 291 -1.83 16.58 -2.41
C ARG A 291 -0.71 15.66 -2.94
N GLU A 292 -0.90 14.40 -3.35
CA GLU A 292 0.26 13.56 -3.79
C GLU A 292 0.14 12.83 -5.14
N ALA A 293 -0.74 13.25 -6.05
CA ALA A 293 -0.73 12.68 -7.40
C ALA A 293 0.63 12.96 -8.08
N LEU A 294 1.28 11.92 -8.61
CA LEU A 294 2.53 12.09 -9.37
C LEU A 294 2.28 13.06 -10.54
N SER A 295 3.28 13.87 -10.90
CA SER A 295 3.16 14.79 -12.04
C SER A 295 2.77 14.10 -13.36
N GLY A 296 3.12 12.81 -13.51
CA GLY A 296 2.64 11.96 -14.59
C GLY A 296 1.13 11.70 -14.54
N GLU A 297 0.59 11.35 -13.38
CA GLU A 297 -0.85 11.11 -13.19
C GLU A 297 -1.66 12.38 -13.45
N GLN A 298 -1.18 13.52 -12.95
CA GLN A 298 -1.81 14.83 -13.18
C GLN A 298 -1.90 15.15 -14.68
N ARG A 299 -0.79 14.99 -15.42
CA ARG A 299 -0.79 15.23 -16.88
C ARG A 299 -1.74 14.31 -17.65
N ILE A 300 -1.84 13.04 -17.24
CA ILE A 300 -2.77 12.09 -17.87
C ILE A 300 -4.21 12.52 -17.59
N ARG A 301 -4.53 12.81 -16.33
CA ARG A 301 -5.86 13.28 -15.91
C ARG A 301 -6.27 14.54 -16.69
N ASP A 302 -5.40 15.54 -16.73
CA ASP A 302 -5.68 16.82 -17.39
C ASP A 302 -5.84 16.63 -18.92
N GLY A 303 -5.09 15.68 -19.51
CA GLY A 303 -5.28 15.26 -20.89
C GLY A 303 -6.63 14.57 -21.11
N VAL A 304 -7.04 13.65 -20.24
CA VAL A 304 -8.36 12.99 -20.32
C VAL A 304 -9.46 14.03 -20.20
N TRP A 305 -9.34 14.95 -19.23
CA TRP A 305 -10.28 16.05 -19.05
C TRP A 305 -10.42 16.92 -20.29
N SER A 306 -9.31 17.23 -20.96
CA SER A 306 -9.31 18.04 -22.18
C SER A 306 -9.97 17.32 -23.36
N LEU A 307 -9.85 15.99 -23.43
CA LEU A 307 -10.48 15.16 -24.47
C LEU A 307 -12.00 14.93 -24.25
N LEU A 308 -12.50 15.29 -23.07
CA LEU A 308 -13.92 15.20 -22.70
C LEU A 308 -14.68 16.52 -22.91
N LYS A 309 -14.00 17.59 -23.33
CA LYS A 309 -14.62 18.87 -23.72
C LYS A 309 -14.98 18.87 -25.20
#